data_AF-A0AB74DZJ3-F1
#
_entry.id   AF-A0AB74DZJ3-F1
#
_cell.length_a   1.000
_cell.length_b   1.000
_cell.length_c   1.000
_cell.angle_alpha   90.00
_cell.angle_beta   90.00
_cell.angle_gamma   90.00
#
_symmetry.space_group_name_H-M   'P 1'
#
loop_
_entity.id
_entity.type
_entity.pdbx_description
1 polymer ?
#
loop_
_entity_poly.entity_id
_entity_poly.type
_entity_poly.pdbx_seq_one_letter_code
_entity_poly.pdbx_strand_id
1 'polypeptide(L)' 'TGLDMKLEQYGLGERFADAVARRQGMEGLNRVWERPENLPSLRELRDPGLWMLRMEAA' A
#
# COMPACT_ATOMS: atom_id res chain seq x y z
N THR A 1 -0.01 -24.15 -8.33
CA THR A 1 -1.04 -23.88 -7.31
C THR A 1 -0.59 -22.67 -6.51
N GLY A 2 -1.28 -21.53 -6.70
CA GLY A 2 -0.88 -20.20 -6.21
C GLY A 2 -1.04 -19.99 -4.70
N LEU A 3 -0.43 -20.86 -3.90
CA LEU A 3 -0.49 -20.85 -2.43
C LEU A 3 0.81 -20.36 -1.78
N ASP A 4 1.90 -20.24 -2.54
CA ASP A 4 3.19 -19.74 -2.04
C ASP A 4 3.28 -18.19 -2.03
N MET A 5 2.38 -17.52 -2.77
CA MET A 5 2.23 -16.04 -2.75
C MET A 5 1.70 -15.50 -1.42
N LYS A 6 1.32 -16.37 -0.46
CA LYS A 6 0.46 -16.00 0.68
C LYS A 6 1.18 -15.57 1.95
N LEU A 7 2.52 -15.57 2.03
CA LEU A 7 3.23 -15.08 3.23
C LEU A 7 4.00 -13.78 3.01
N GLU A 8 4.68 -13.63 1.87
CA GLU A 8 5.43 -12.41 1.56
C GLU A 8 4.53 -11.18 1.45
N GLN A 9 3.29 -11.34 0.97
CA GLN A 9 2.33 -10.23 0.85
C GLN A 9 1.88 -9.66 2.20
N TYR A 10 1.84 -10.44 3.28
CA TYR A 10 1.43 -9.93 4.60
C TYR A 10 2.50 -9.01 5.20
N GLY A 11 3.78 -9.43 5.15
CA GLY A 11 4.88 -8.59 5.64
C GLY A 11 5.05 -7.32 4.81
N LEU A 12 4.82 -7.42 3.50
CA LEU A 12 4.88 -6.26 2.61
C LEU A 12 3.71 -5.28 2.85
N GLY A 13 2.51 -5.80 3.12
CA GLY A 13 1.34 -5.02 3.47
C GLY A 13 1.50 -4.24 4.78
N GLU A 14 2.07 -4.87 5.81
CA GLU A 14 2.35 -4.20 7.09
C GLU A 14 3.37 -3.07 6.92
N ARG A 15 4.49 -3.33 6.21
CA ARG A 15 5.51 -2.31 5.94
C ARG A 15 4.94 -1.14 5.13
N PHE A 16 4.09 -1.42 4.17
CA PHE A 16 3.38 -0.40 3.41
C PHE A 16 2.47 0.43 4.32
N ALA A 17 1.65 -0.23 5.15
CA ALA A 17 0.72 0.46 6.04
C ALA A 17 1.46 1.33 7.07
N ASP A 18 2.54 0.82 7.68
CA ASP A 18 3.41 1.60 8.59
C ASP A 18 4.07 2.78 7.88
N ALA A 19 4.62 2.57 6.68
CA ALA A 19 5.28 3.64 5.93
C ALA A 19 4.30 4.77 5.54
N VAL A 20 3.10 4.41 5.06
CA VAL A 20 2.05 5.38 4.72
C VAL A 20 1.53 6.07 5.97
N ALA A 21 1.24 5.33 7.05
CA ALA A 21 0.75 5.90 8.30
C ALA A 21 1.77 6.86 8.94
N ARG A 22 3.07 6.57 8.86
CA ARG A 22 4.14 7.46 9.36
C ARG A 22 4.25 8.76 8.57
N ARG A 23 3.96 8.74 7.27
CA ARG A 23 4.16 9.89 6.38
C ARG A 23 2.92 10.75 6.20
N GLN A 24 1.76 10.11 6.05
CA GLN A 24 0.48 10.77 5.75
C GLN A 24 -0.59 10.55 6.84
N GLY A 25 -0.25 9.84 7.92
CA GLY A 25 -1.20 9.50 8.98
C GLY A 25 -2.23 8.44 8.57
N MET A 26 -3.16 8.17 9.49
CA MET A 26 -4.29 7.27 9.25
C MET A 26 -5.18 7.72 8.09
N GLU A 27 -5.32 9.03 7.86
CA GLU A 27 -6.12 9.58 6.76
C GLU A 27 -5.54 9.20 5.40
N GLY A 28 -4.21 9.28 5.24
CA GLY A 28 -3.54 8.81 4.03
C GLY A 28 -3.71 7.32 3.80
N LEU A 29 -3.63 6.50 4.86
CA LEU A 29 -3.85 5.06 4.76
C LEU A 29 -5.31 4.72 4.41
N ASN A 30 -6.27 5.47 4.95
CA ASN A 30 -7.69 5.27 4.67
C ASN A 30 -8.05 5.46 3.20
N ARG A 31 -7.25 6.22 2.43
CA ARG A 31 -7.46 6.38 0.98
C ARG A 31 -7.43 5.08 0.20
N VAL A 32 -6.70 4.07 0.69
CA VAL A 32 -6.70 2.71 0.10
C VAL A 32 -8.10 2.12 0.07
N TRP A 33 -8.92 2.41 1.09
CA TRP A 33 -10.26 1.85 1.25
C TRP A 33 -11.36 2.69 0.60
N GLU A 34 -11.04 3.90 0.14
CA GLU A 34 -12.04 4.79 -0.50
C GLU A 34 -12.51 4.26 -1.85
N ARG A 35 -11.58 3.67 -2.63
CA ARG A 35 -11.85 3.23 -4.01
C ARG A 35 -11.04 2.00 -4.37
N PRO A 36 -11.58 1.06 -5.16
CA PRO A 36 -10.83 -0.10 -5.62
C PRO A 36 -9.62 0.28 -6.49
N GLU A 37 -9.65 1.43 -7.19
CA GLU A 37 -8.50 1.95 -7.95
C GLU A 37 -7.32 2.42 -7.06
N ASN A 38 -7.55 2.62 -5.76
CA ASN A 38 -6.52 3.06 -4.82
C ASN A 38 -5.73 1.89 -4.22
N LEU A 39 -6.13 0.64 -4.49
CA LEU A 39 -5.40 -0.53 -4.03
C LEU A 39 -3.95 -0.50 -4.55
N PRO A 40 -2.95 -0.68 -3.67
CA PRO A 40 -1.56 -0.70 -4.09
C PRO A 40 -1.25 -1.98 -4.86
N SER A 41 -0.48 -1.83 -5.92
CA SER A 41 0.11 -2.92 -6.69
C SER A 41 1.26 -3.56 -5.90
N LEU A 42 1.67 -4.78 -6.27
CA LEU A 42 2.84 -5.44 -5.67
C LEU A 42 4.13 -4.60 -5.70
N ARG A 43 4.30 -3.76 -6.74
CA ARG A 43 5.45 -2.85 -6.87
C ARG A 43 5.36 -1.67 -5.88
N GLU A 44 4.16 -1.16 -5.68
CA GLU A 44 3.84 -0.10 -4.71
C GLU A 44 3.91 -0.59 -3.27
N LEU A 45 3.58 -1.86 -3.01
CA LEU A 45 3.78 -2.47 -1.70
C LEU A 45 5.28 -2.59 -1.35
N ARG A 46 6.15 -2.86 -2.34
CA ARG A 46 7.61 -2.86 -2.12
C ARG A 46 8.16 -1.45 -1.93
N ASP A 47 7.58 -0.48 -2.63
CA ASP A 47 7.98 0.92 -2.59
C ASP A 47 6.77 1.84 -2.31
N PRO A 48 6.43 2.04 -1.01
CA PRO A 48 5.26 2.83 -0.62
C PRO A 48 5.30 4.27 -1.12
N GLY A 49 6.50 4.80 -1.42
CA GLY A 49 6.69 6.12 -1.99
C GLY A 49 6.03 6.27 -3.36
N LEU A 50 6.06 5.23 -4.18
CA LEU A 50 5.41 5.24 -5.50
C LEU A 50 3.88 5.39 -5.38
N TRP A 51 3.29 4.71 -4.40
CA TRP A 51 1.86 4.82 -4.15
C TRP A 51 1.49 6.21 -3.64
N MET A 52 2.25 6.73 -2.67
CA MET A 52 2.01 8.08 -2.15
C MET A 52 2.11 9.14 -3.25
N LEU A 53 3.16 9.06 -4.09
CA LEU A 53 3.33 9.98 -5.22
C LEU A 53 2.15 9.91 -6.21
N ARG A 54 1.63 8.70 -6.47
CA ARG A 54 0.43 8.52 -7.30
C ARG A 54 -0.80 9.16 -6.65
N MET A 55 -0.99 8.98 -5.34
CA MET A 55 -2.12 9.53 -4.60
C MET A 55 -2.03 11.05 -4.39
N GLU A 56 -0.84 11.64 -4.46
CA GLU A 56 -0.63 13.09 -4.48
C GLU A 56 -0.85 13.70 -5.87
N ALA A 57 -0.63 12.92 -6.93
CA ALA A 57 -0.80 13.36 -8.31
C ALA A 57 -2.23 13.13 -8.87
N ALA A 58 -3.07 12.38 -8.15
CA ALA A 58 -4.46 12.07 -8.51
C ALA A 58 -5.44 13.00 -7.79
#